data_AF-A0A7X7JGW0-F1
#
_entry.id   AF-A0A7X7JGW0-F1
#
_cell.length_a   1.000
_cell.length_b   1.000
_cell.length_c   1.000
_cell.angle_alpha   90.00
_cell.angle_beta   90.00
_cell.angle_gamma   90.00
#
_symmetry.space_group_name_H-M   'P 1'
#
loop_
_entity.id
_entity.type
_entity.pdbx_description
1 polymer ?
#
loop_
_entity_poly.entity_id
_entity_poly.type
_entity_poly.pdbx_seq_one_letter_code
_entity_poly.pdbx_strand_id
1 'polypeptide(L)'
;IYTGVYADGVNQANRRKSRHEQSFVAPEWGWAWPMNRRILYNRASADPEGRPWSERKAYVWWDADAQQWTGEDVPDFEKTKPPSYRAPAGADGVEAIEGIDPFIMQGDGKGALYAPQGLVDGPMPTHYEPVESPFRNQLYGQQANPTRVEYRRDDNPMNPAPPEEHVDVFPFVFTTSRLTEHHTAGGMSRYLEHLAELQPEMFVEVSPALAAERGLEHMGWCHVVTARSVVEGRVLVTERLRPLKVEGRTVHQVWMPYHWGSGGLVKGDSANDLFGITLDPNVLIQESKVGTCDVQPGRRPTGAAMRQYVEEYTSRAGVTDAEYPPIVTVSDDIVTASEDTGTQEEEDDE
;
A
#
# COMPACT_ATOMS: atom_id res chain seq x y z
N ILE A 1 26.44 -11.31 -2.79
CA ILE A 1 25.62 -10.56 -1.81
C ILE A 1 24.89 -11.50 -0.84
N TYR A 2 24.43 -12.68 -1.28
CA TYR A 2 23.94 -13.75 -0.39
C TYR A 2 24.92 -14.92 -0.33
N THR A 3 26.06 -14.73 0.32
CA THR A 3 26.87 -15.86 0.81
C THR A 3 26.76 -15.82 2.32
N GLY A 4 26.52 -16.97 2.96
CA GLY A 4 26.03 -17.08 4.33
C GLY A 4 26.68 -16.16 5.36
N VAL A 5 25.98 -15.95 6.48
CA VAL A 5 26.41 -15.03 7.52
C VAL A 5 27.56 -15.61 8.36
N TYR A 6 28.77 -15.61 7.79
CA TYR A 6 29.99 -16.12 8.40
C TYR A 6 31.03 -15.03 8.56
N ALA A 7 31.73 -15.04 9.69
CA ALA A 7 32.95 -14.27 9.90
C ALA A 7 33.94 -15.16 10.64
N ASP A 8 35.20 -15.21 10.18
CA ASP A 8 36.27 -16.04 10.73
C ASP A 8 35.90 -17.53 10.89
N GLY A 9 35.15 -18.06 9.92
CA GLY A 9 34.67 -19.45 9.94
C GLY A 9 33.50 -19.72 10.90
N VAL A 10 33.00 -18.70 11.61
CA VAL A 10 31.88 -18.82 12.57
C VAL A 10 30.58 -18.37 11.93
N ASN A 11 29.54 -19.21 12.02
CA ASN A 11 28.18 -18.88 11.59
C ASN A 11 27.53 -17.88 12.57
N GLN A 12 27.50 -16.61 12.18
CA GLN A 12 26.94 -15.52 12.98
C GLN A 12 25.40 -15.60 13.09
N ALA A 13 24.71 -16.19 12.10
CA ALA A 13 23.26 -16.42 12.20
C ALA A 13 22.90 -17.44 13.30
N ASN A 14 23.86 -18.22 13.79
CA ASN A 14 23.67 -19.18 14.88
C ASN A 14 23.92 -18.60 16.29
N ARG A 15 24.16 -17.29 16.41
CA ARG A 15 24.25 -16.63 17.73
C ARG A 15 22.92 -16.78 18.51
N ARG A 16 22.98 -17.17 19.78
CA ARG A 16 21.80 -17.47 20.64
C ARG A 16 21.93 -16.97 22.08
N LYS A 17 22.75 -15.95 22.34
CA LYS A 17 22.95 -15.44 23.71
C LYS A 17 21.64 -14.92 24.28
N SER A 18 21.24 -15.31 25.49
CA SER A 18 19.93 -14.90 26.02
C SER A 18 19.81 -13.39 26.11
N ARG A 19 18.60 -12.83 25.90
CA ARG A 19 18.32 -11.39 26.10
C ARG A 19 18.67 -10.89 27.51
N HIS A 20 18.77 -11.80 28.48
CA HIS A 20 19.10 -11.49 29.87
C HIS A 20 20.62 -11.38 30.12
N GLU A 21 21.46 -11.69 29.12
CA GLU A 21 22.92 -11.75 29.24
C GLU A 21 23.63 -10.74 28.30
N GLN A 22 22.86 -9.85 27.68
CA GLN A 22 23.33 -8.83 26.74
C GLN A 22 22.44 -7.59 26.81
N SER A 23 22.78 -6.54 26.07
CA SER A 23 21.95 -5.34 25.98
C SER A 23 20.58 -5.63 25.35
N PHE A 24 19.64 -4.69 25.53
CA PHE A 24 18.29 -4.78 24.95
C PHE A 24 18.28 -4.82 23.41
N VAL A 25 19.38 -4.40 22.77
CA VAL A 25 19.59 -4.47 21.32
C VAL A 25 19.75 -5.91 20.83
N ALA A 26 20.18 -6.80 21.72
CA ALA A 26 20.41 -8.22 21.46
C ALA A 26 21.34 -8.53 20.25
N PRO A 27 22.55 -7.92 20.14
CA PRO A 27 23.46 -8.12 19.01
C PRO A 27 24.01 -9.55 18.90
N GLU A 28 23.94 -10.34 19.99
CA GLU A 28 24.36 -11.73 20.08
C GLU A 28 23.18 -12.72 19.95
N TRP A 29 22.03 -12.26 19.44
CA TRP A 29 20.91 -13.11 19.01
C TRP A 29 20.67 -13.00 17.50
N GLY A 30 20.96 -14.08 16.79
CA GLY A 30 21.02 -14.06 15.33
C GLY A 30 22.00 -13.01 14.81
N TRP A 31 21.81 -12.60 13.56
CA TRP A 31 22.59 -11.54 12.93
C TRP A 31 21.74 -10.78 11.92
N ALA A 32 21.80 -9.45 11.95
CA ALA A 32 21.05 -8.59 11.05
C ALA A 32 21.94 -7.98 9.96
N TRP A 33 21.47 -7.94 8.72
CA TRP A 33 22.08 -7.05 7.73
C TRP A 33 21.56 -5.62 7.97
N PRO A 34 22.37 -4.57 7.78
CA PRO A 34 23.81 -4.57 7.47
C PRO A 34 24.72 -4.64 8.69
N MET A 35 25.82 -5.40 8.58
CA MET A 35 26.90 -5.43 9.60
C MET A 35 26.42 -5.61 11.06
N ASN A 36 25.34 -6.35 11.27
CA ASN A 36 24.66 -6.55 12.56
C ASN A 36 23.96 -5.32 13.17
N ARG A 37 23.82 -4.23 12.42
CA ARG A 37 23.04 -3.04 12.81
C ARG A 37 21.58 -3.44 13.00
N ARG A 38 21.04 -3.21 14.20
CA ARG A 38 19.68 -3.60 14.56
C ARG A 38 18.67 -2.49 14.25
N ILE A 39 19.10 -1.24 14.26
CA ILE A 39 18.32 -0.10 13.80
C ILE A 39 19.13 0.67 12.76
N LEU A 40 18.57 0.81 11.55
CA LEU A 40 19.15 1.63 10.48
C LEU A 40 19.08 3.12 10.84
N TYR A 41 19.97 3.91 10.25
CA TYR A 41 20.04 5.36 10.40
C TYR A 41 20.24 5.81 11.85
N ASN A 42 20.82 4.93 12.67
CA ASN A 42 20.88 5.13 14.11
C ASN A 42 21.76 6.32 14.54
N ARG A 43 22.61 6.87 13.67
CA ARG A 43 23.27 8.18 13.86
C ARG A 43 22.28 9.32 14.15
N ALA A 44 21.06 9.24 13.61
CA ALA A 44 20.00 10.22 13.86
C ALA A 44 19.45 10.17 15.30
N SER A 45 19.80 9.16 16.10
CA SER A 45 19.45 9.06 17.52
C SER A 45 20.27 9.98 18.45
N ALA A 46 21.30 10.63 17.90
CA ALA A 46 22.11 11.63 18.57
C ALA A 46 22.02 12.99 17.88
N ASP A 47 22.22 14.05 18.66
CA ASP A 47 22.24 15.44 18.22
C ASP A 47 23.44 15.76 17.30
N PRO A 48 23.53 16.98 16.76
CA PRO A 48 24.66 17.39 15.92
C PRO A 48 26.02 17.35 16.61
N GLU A 49 26.07 17.40 17.94
CA GLU A 49 27.30 17.25 18.74
C GLU A 49 27.60 15.78 19.08
N GLY A 50 26.73 14.85 18.69
CA GLY A 50 26.87 13.41 18.91
C GLY A 50 26.44 12.93 20.29
N ARG A 51 25.68 13.72 21.04
CA ARG A 51 25.06 13.32 22.30
C ARG A 51 23.68 12.73 22.04
N PRO A 52 23.26 11.67 22.74
CA PRO A 52 21.91 11.14 22.58
C PRO A 52 20.84 12.20 22.84
N TRP A 53 19.76 12.24 22.03
CA TRP A 53 18.63 13.14 22.26
C TRP A 53 17.93 12.91 23.62
N SER A 54 18.06 11.70 24.16
CA SER A 54 17.50 11.31 25.45
C SER A 54 18.38 10.24 26.09
N GLU A 55 18.85 10.48 27.31
CA GLU A 55 19.64 9.50 28.07
C GLU A 55 18.90 8.17 28.23
N ARG A 56 17.59 8.21 28.53
CA ARG A 56 16.75 7.01 28.70
C ARG A 56 16.66 6.15 27.42
N LYS A 57 16.87 6.76 26.26
CA LYS A 57 16.79 6.09 24.95
C LYS A 57 18.12 6.18 24.20
N ALA A 58 19.24 6.38 24.92
CA ALA A 58 20.56 6.43 24.32
C ALA A 58 20.81 5.15 23.52
N TYR A 59 21.37 5.32 22.32
CA TYR A 59 21.53 4.22 21.38
C TYR A 59 22.92 4.21 20.77
N VAL A 60 23.28 5.25 20.02
CA VAL A 60 24.67 5.52 19.62
C VAL A 60 25.05 6.95 19.97
N TRP A 61 26.33 7.18 20.24
CA TRP A 61 26.89 8.48 20.61
C TRP A 61 28.36 8.59 20.19
N TRP A 62 28.85 9.82 20.14
CA TRP A 62 30.26 10.10 19.91
C TRP A 62 31.05 9.98 21.20
N ASP A 63 32.04 9.10 21.23
CA ASP A 63 33.04 9.03 22.29
C ASP A 63 34.25 9.90 21.89
N ALA A 64 34.36 11.06 22.53
CA ALA A 64 35.42 12.03 22.23
C ALA A 64 36.80 11.54 22.66
N ASP A 65 36.91 10.70 23.69
CA ASP A 65 38.20 10.19 24.15
C ASP A 65 38.70 9.10 23.21
N ALA A 66 37.79 8.23 22.75
CA ALA A 66 38.11 7.17 21.79
C ALA A 66 38.08 7.63 20.32
N GLN A 67 37.66 8.86 20.04
CA GLN A 67 37.49 9.42 18.69
C GLN A 67 36.66 8.51 17.76
N GLN A 68 35.56 7.97 18.27
CA GLN A 68 34.69 7.08 17.50
C GLN A 68 33.23 7.14 17.94
N TRP A 69 32.33 6.83 17.02
CA TRP A 69 30.96 6.45 17.34
C TRP A 69 30.94 5.09 18.03
N THR A 70 30.21 5.03 19.14
CA THR A 70 29.99 3.83 19.94
C THR A 70 28.54 3.79 20.42
N GLY A 71 28.15 2.73 21.12
CA GLY A 71 26.82 2.64 21.66
C GLY A 71 26.38 1.22 22.03
N GLU A 72 25.08 1.06 22.15
CA GLU A 72 24.41 -0.22 22.39
C GLU A 72 24.24 -1.04 21.10
N ASP A 73 24.38 -0.41 19.93
CA ASP A 73 24.35 -1.03 18.59
C ASP A 73 25.58 -0.64 17.77
N VAL A 74 25.78 -1.33 16.65
CA VAL A 74 26.77 -0.94 15.64
C VAL A 74 26.33 0.38 15.00
N PRO A 75 27.17 1.44 14.99
CA PRO A 75 26.81 2.69 14.32
C PRO A 75 26.55 2.48 12.82
N ASP A 76 25.40 2.95 12.35
CA ASP A 76 25.07 3.09 10.93
C ASP A 76 25.65 4.40 10.38
N PHE A 77 26.95 4.52 10.54
CA PHE A 77 27.74 5.70 10.19
C PHE A 77 29.21 5.31 10.06
N GLU A 78 30.02 6.18 9.48
CA GLU A 78 31.47 5.97 9.50
C GLU A 78 31.98 6.13 10.93
N LYS A 79 32.52 5.03 11.48
CA LYS A 79 32.84 4.90 12.90
C LYS A 79 33.75 6.03 13.41
N THR A 80 34.68 6.49 12.60
CA THR A 80 35.70 7.49 12.97
C THR A 80 35.39 8.90 12.48
N LYS A 81 34.27 9.13 11.79
CA LYS A 81 33.89 10.46 11.28
C LYS A 81 33.31 11.31 12.43
N PRO A 82 34.00 12.36 12.92
CA PRO A 82 33.53 13.12 14.07
C PRO A 82 32.31 13.97 13.72
N PRO A 83 31.44 14.31 14.70
CA PRO A 83 30.30 15.21 14.47
C PRO A 83 30.68 16.58 13.89
N SER A 84 31.90 17.05 14.18
CA SER A 84 32.46 18.30 13.65
C SER A 84 32.96 18.22 12.21
N TYR A 85 33.02 17.04 11.60
CA TYR A 85 33.47 16.89 10.21
C TYR A 85 32.55 17.64 9.25
N ARG A 86 33.14 18.45 8.37
CA ARG A 86 32.48 19.14 7.26
C ARG A 86 33.23 18.79 5.99
N ALA A 87 32.50 18.42 4.95
CA ALA A 87 33.10 17.99 3.70
C ALA A 87 33.82 19.18 3.03
N PRO A 88 35.03 19.00 2.48
CA PRO A 88 35.67 20.03 1.69
C PRO A 88 34.90 20.30 0.40
N ALA A 89 35.03 21.51 -0.14
CA ALA A 89 34.42 21.86 -1.42
C ALA A 89 34.89 20.91 -2.53
N GLY A 90 33.95 20.31 -3.27
CA GLY A 90 34.23 19.36 -4.34
C GLY A 90 34.41 17.90 -3.88
N ALA A 91 34.21 17.60 -2.58
CA ALA A 91 34.12 16.21 -2.12
C ALA A 91 32.98 15.46 -2.82
N ASP A 92 33.18 14.17 -3.05
CA ASP A 92 32.20 13.29 -3.69
C ASP A 92 32.00 11.99 -2.88
N GLY A 93 30.97 11.24 -3.26
CA GLY A 93 30.63 9.97 -2.62
C GLY A 93 30.50 10.08 -1.09
N VAL A 94 31.13 9.15 -0.38
CA VAL A 94 31.05 9.06 1.10
C VAL A 94 31.81 10.20 1.80
N GLU A 95 32.80 10.80 1.12
CA GLU A 95 33.55 11.94 1.66
C GLU A 95 32.69 13.21 1.71
N ALA A 96 31.69 13.33 0.83
CA ALA A 96 30.73 14.43 0.84
C ALA A 96 29.76 14.41 2.03
N ILE A 97 29.62 13.27 2.72
CA ILE A 97 28.70 13.10 3.86
C ILE A 97 29.32 13.74 5.11
N GLU A 98 28.66 14.76 5.67
CA GLU A 98 29.16 15.47 6.86
C GLU A 98 28.99 14.63 8.14
N GLY A 99 29.68 15.01 9.22
CA GLY A 99 29.56 14.37 10.53
C GLY A 99 28.16 14.43 11.16
N ILE A 100 27.27 15.24 10.58
CA ILE A 100 25.90 15.48 11.01
C ILE A 100 24.85 14.88 10.06
N ASP A 101 25.26 14.07 9.09
CA ASP A 101 24.42 13.57 8.00
C ASP A 101 24.10 12.08 8.18
N PRO A 102 23.02 11.72 8.90
CA PRO A 102 22.82 10.34 9.37
C PRO A 102 22.47 9.32 8.29
N PHE A 103 22.15 9.73 7.05
CA PHE A 103 21.64 8.83 6.02
C PHE A 103 22.71 8.50 4.98
N ILE A 104 23.70 7.67 5.36
CA ILE A 104 24.92 7.40 4.57
C ILE A 104 24.71 6.81 3.16
N MET A 105 23.51 6.30 2.86
CA MET A 105 23.15 5.76 1.54
C MET A 105 22.50 6.81 0.62
N GLN A 106 22.22 8.01 1.14
CA GLN A 106 21.67 9.13 0.37
C GLN A 106 22.82 10.02 -0.09
N GLY A 107 22.73 10.53 -1.32
CA GLY A 107 23.81 11.32 -1.93
C GLY A 107 24.12 12.63 -1.19
N ASP A 108 23.13 13.20 -0.50
CA ASP A 108 23.27 14.38 0.36
C ASP A 108 23.36 14.03 1.85
N GLY A 109 23.28 12.74 2.20
CA GLY A 109 23.30 12.26 3.58
C GLY A 109 22.07 12.62 4.42
N LYS A 110 20.99 13.12 3.80
CA LYS A 110 19.78 13.59 4.49
C LYS A 110 18.59 12.65 4.29
N GLY A 111 17.60 12.79 5.16
CA GLY A 111 16.28 12.20 4.97
C GLY A 111 15.44 13.11 4.08
N ALA A 112 14.93 12.59 2.96
CA ALA A 112 14.16 13.38 2.00
C ALA A 112 12.74 13.68 2.51
N LEU A 113 12.44 14.96 2.76
CA LEU A 113 11.06 15.46 2.85
C LEU A 113 10.49 15.77 1.45
N TYR A 114 11.36 16.27 0.58
CA TYR A 114 11.13 16.45 -0.84
C TYR A 114 12.04 15.46 -1.58
N ALA A 115 11.48 14.58 -2.39
CA ALA A 115 12.20 13.54 -3.13
C ALA A 115 12.43 14.01 -4.58
N PRO A 116 13.56 14.67 -4.89
CA PRO A 116 13.78 15.28 -6.21
C PRO A 116 13.92 14.27 -7.35
N GLN A 117 14.18 13.01 -7.02
CA GLN A 117 14.45 11.93 -7.97
C GLN A 117 13.92 10.60 -7.43
N GLY A 118 13.65 9.67 -8.34
CA GLY A 118 13.30 8.29 -8.00
C GLY A 118 11.80 8.00 -7.90
N LEU A 119 10.95 9.02 -7.79
CA LEU A 119 9.48 8.88 -7.81
C LEU A 119 8.92 9.38 -9.15
N VAL A 120 8.03 8.59 -9.75
CA VAL A 120 7.37 8.89 -11.02
C VAL A 120 6.22 9.88 -10.84
N ASP A 121 5.53 9.82 -9.71
CA ASP A 121 4.28 10.53 -9.42
C ASP A 121 4.44 11.81 -8.60
N GLY A 122 5.68 12.25 -8.40
CA GLY A 122 6.02 13.56 -7.86
C GLY A 122 6.94 13.52 -6.64
N PRO A 123 7.51 14.68 -6.28
CA PRO A 123 8.52 14.77 -5.22
C PRO A 123 7.94 14.85 -3.80
N MET A 124 6.62 15.03 -3.67
CA MET A 124 5.90 15.04 -2.40
C MET A 124 4.60 14.25 -2.54
N PRO A 125 4.15 13.55 -1.49
CA PRO A 125 2.87 12.85 -1.53
C PRO A 125 1.71 13.83 -1.74
N THR A 126 0.75 13.42 -2.56
CA THR A 126 -0.54 14.10 -2.72
C THR A 126 -1.66 13.08 -2.84
N HIS A 127 -2.89 13.49 -2.52
CA HIS A 127 -4.05 12.59 -2.54
C HIS A 127 -4.62 12.43 -3.95
N TYR A 128 -4.79 11.19 -4.39
CA TYR A 128 -5.62 10.86 -5.53
C TYR A 128 -6.67 9.85 -5.10
N GLU A 129 -7.87 9.93 -5.68
CA GLU A 129 -8.85 8.87 -5.51
C GLU A 129 -8.31 7.56 -6.10
N PRO A 130 -8.68 6.40 -5.55
CA PRO A 130 -8.45 5.12 -6.21
C PRO A 130 -9.09 5.10 -7.60
N VAL A 131 -8.59 4.23 -8.48
CA VAL A 131 -9.14 4.12 -9.84
C VAL A 131 -10.62 3.79 -9.84
N GLU A 132 -11.04 2.94 -8.91
CA GLU A 132 -12.45 2.72 -8.61
C GLU A 132 -12.80 3.46 -7.33
N SER A 133 -13.57 4.53 -7.46
CA SER A 133 -14.08 5.29 -6.33
C SER A 133 -15.54 5.69 -6.56
N PRO A 134 -16.41 5.64 -5.53
CA PRO A 134 -17.76 6.21 -5.61
C PRO A 134 -17.76 7.74 -5.41
N PHE A 135 -16.59 8.35 -5.23
CA PHE A 135 -16.38 9.76 -4.89
C PHE A 135 -15.52 10.48 -5.92
N ARG A 136 -15.77 11.78 -6.06
CA ARG A 136 -14.91 12.65 -6.85
C ARG A 136 -13.78 13.17 -5.96
N ASN A 137 -12.60 13.36 -6.52
CA ASN A 137 -11.51 14.02 -5.80
C ASN A 137 -11.95 15.44 -5.40
N GLN A 138 -11.91 15.71 -4.09
CA GLN A 138 -12.34 16.98 -3.50
C GLN A 138 -11.23 18.04 -3.46
N LEU A 139 -9.97 17.67 -3.68
CA LEU A 139 -8.85 18.60 -3.60
C LEU A 139 -8.62 19.35 -4.91
N TYR A 140 -8.81 18.67 -6.04
CA TYR A 140 -8.56 19.20 -7.39
C TYR A 140 -9.19 18.31 -8.47
N GLY A 141 -9.18 18.77 -9.73
CA GLY A 141 -9.84 18.09 -10.85
C GLY A 141 -9.25 16.73 -11.24
N GLN A 142 -7.99 16.46 -10.89
CA GLN A 142 -7.33 15.18 -11.16
C GLN A 142 -7.88 14.07 -10.23
N GLN A 143 -8.72 13.18 -10.78
CA GLN A 143 -9.39 12.11 -10.04
C GLN A 143 -8.40 11.12 -9.42
N ALA A 144 -7.85 10.22 -10.26
CA ALA A 144 -6.89 9.20 -9.87
C ALA A 144 -5.46 9.61 -10.24
N ASN A 145 -4.46 8.90 -9.71
CA ASN A 145 -3.04 9.19 -9.97
C ASN A 145 -2.79 9.24 -11.49
N PRO A 146 -2.30 10.36 -12.05
CA PRO A 146 -2.18 10.54 -13.50
C PRO A 146 -1.09 9.66 -14.13
N THR A 147 -0.13 9.16 -13.36
CA THR A 147 0.98 8.33 -13.88
C THR A 147 0.74 6.83 -13.71
N ARG A 148 -0.38 6.42 -13.10
CA ARG A 148 -0.73 5.01 -12.88
C ARG A 148 -0.68 4.19 -14.17
N VAL A 149 -0.42 2.89 -14.05
CA VAL A 149 -0.36 1.99 -15.20
C VAL A 149 -1.67 1.20 -15.30
N GLU A 150 -2.40 1.38 -16.39
CA GLU A 150 -3.65 0.67 -16.68
C GLU A 150 -3.46 -0.35 -17.81
N TYR A 151 -4.02 -1.55 -17.63
CA TYR A 151 -4.13 -2.54 -18.69
C TYR A 151 -5.55 -2.59 -19.24
N ARG A 152 -5.87 -1.63 -20.12
CA ARG A 152 -7.17 -1.52 -20.80
C ARG A 152 -7.35 -2.69 -21.78
N ARG A 153 -8.19 -3.65 -21.41
CA ARG A 153 -8.49 -4.87 -22.16
C ARG A 153 -9.91 -5.33 -21.87
N ASP A 154 -10.54 -6.01 -22.82
CA ASP A 154 -11.92 -6.48 -22.68
C ASP A 154 -12.08 -7.50 -21.54
N ASP A 155 -11.02 -8.23 -21.19
CA ASP A 155 -10.96 -9.16 -20.05
C ASP A 155 -10.62 -8.48 -18.72
N ASN A 156 -10.46 -7.16 -18.69
CA ASN A 156 -10.14 -6.35 -17.51
C ASN A 156 -10.96 -5.05 -17.47
N PRO A 157 -12.30 -5.13 -17.51
CA PRO A 157 -13.14 -3.94 -17.37
C PRO A 157 -12.94 -3.31 -15.98
N MET A 158 -12.93 -1.98 -15.94
CA MET A 158 -12.91 -1.21 -14.70
C MET A 158 -14.34 -0.80 -14.34
N ASN A 159 -14.67 -0.77 -13.05
CA ASN A 159 -15.94 -0.19 -12.64
C ASN A 159 -15.88 1.33 -12.87
N PRO A 160 -17.02 1.97 -13.18
CA PRO A 160 -17.06 3.41 -13.36
C PRO A 160 -16.66 4.16 -12.08
N ALA A 161 -15.95 5.27 -12.25
CA ALA A 161 -15.62 6.21 -11.18
C ALA A 161 -15.85 7.66 -11.64
N PRO A 162 -16.24 8.60 -10.76
CA PRO A 162 -16.42 9.99 -11.15
C PRO A 162 -15.19 10.54 -11.89
N PRO A 163 -15.35 11.32 -12.97
CA PRO A 163 -16.59 11.93 -13.46
C PRO A 163 -17.46 11.03 -14.36
N GLU A 164 -17.14 9.75 -14.53
CA GLU A 164 -17.95 8.81 -15.31
C GLU A 164 -19.35 8.62 -14.68
N GLU A 165 -20.33 8.30 -15.52
CA GLU A 165 -21.70 8.02 -15.09
C GLU A 165 -21.83 6.59 -14.52
N HIS A 166 -23.01 6.25 -13.98
CA HIS A 166 -23.35 4.88 -13.53
C HIS A 166 -22.51 4.31 -12.38
N VAL A 167 -21.82 5.16 -11.62
CA VAL A 167 -21.06 4.79 -10.40
C VAL A 167 -21.94 4.14 -9.33
N ASP A 168 -23.25 4.37 -9.37
CA ASP A 168 -24.26 3.79 -8.47
C ASP A 168 -24.52 2.30 -8.71
N VAL A 169 -24.06 1.74 -9.83
CA VAL A 169 -24.14 0.29 -10.11
C VAL A 169 -23.23 -0.52 -9.18
N PHE A 170 -22.10 0.06 -8.74
CA PHE A 170 -21.18 -0.53 -7.78
C PHE A 170 -21.00 0.41 -6.57
N PRO A 171 -22.04 0.58 -5.73
CA PRO A 171 -22.10 1.69 -4.78
C PRO A 171 -21.25 1.49 -3.51
N PHE A 172 -20.70 0.30 -3.30
CA PHE A 172 -19.98 -0.04 -2.07
C PHE A 172 -18.50 -0.15 -2.34
N VAL A 173 -17.69 0.19 -1.33
CA VAL A 173 -16.25 -0.06 -1.37
C VAL A 173 -16.00 -1.46 -0.83
N PHE A 174 -15.21 -2.28 -1.53
CA PHE A 174 -14.69 -3.50 -0.96
C PHE A 174 -13.19 -3.47 -0.76
N THR A 175 -12.74 -4.21 0.26
CA THR A 175 -11.33 -4.39 0.56
C THR A 175 -11.04 -5.83 0.93
N THR A 176 -9.80 -6.26 0.73
CA THR A 176 -9.34 -7.58 1.13
C THR A 176 -8.22 -7.51 2.17
N SER A 177 -8.30 -8.37 3.18
CA SER A 177 -7.19 -8.58 4.11
C SER A 177 -7.08 -10.03 4.56
N ARG A 178 -6.45 -10.26 5.72
CA ARG A 178 -5.99 -11.58 6.14
C ARG A 178 -6.71 -12.04 7.40
N LEU A 179 -6.75 -13.35 7.55
CA LEU A 179 -7.09 -14.06 8.77
C LEU A 179 -5.81 -14.68 9.34
N THR A 180 -5.75 -14.77 10.66
CA THR A 180 -4.60 -15.36 11.36
C THR A 180 -4.38 -16.82 10.97
N GLU A 181 -5.45 -17.55 10.72
CA GLU A 181 -5.45 -18.99 10.45
C GLU A 181 -5.07 -19.34 9.00
N HIS A 182 -4.92 -18.36 8.12
CA HIS A 182 -4.61 -18.60 6.71
C HIS A 182 -3.40 -17.83 6.20
N HIS A 183 -2.67 -18.46 5.28
CA HIS A 183 -1.45 -17.91 4.69
C HIS A 183 -1.65 -17.61 3.21
N THR A 184 -1.39 -16.35 2.82
CA THR A 184 -1.47 -15.86 1.43
C THR A 184 -2.78 -16.26 0.74
N ALA A 185 -2.77 -16.88 -0.45
CA ALA A 185 -4.00 -17.35 -1.13
C ALA A 185 -4.52 -18.71 -0.59
N GLY A 186 -4.07 -19.09 0.60
CA GLY A 186 -4.43 -20.32 1.30
C GLY A 186 -3.87 -21.60 0.69
N GLY A 187 -2.98 -21.52 -0.32
CA GLY A 187 -2.41 -22.69 -0.99
C GLY A 187 -1.65 -23.64 -0.07
N MET A 188 -1.18 -23.16 1.08
CA MET A 188 -0.64 -23.99 2.16
C MET A 188 -1.71 -24.31 3.21
N SER A 189 -2.34 -23.27 3.77
CA SER A 189 -3.17 -23.40 4.97
C SER A 189 -4.49 -24.13 4.76
N ARG A 190 -5.09 -24.09 3.56
CA ARG A 190 -6.35 -24.81 3.25
C ARG A 190 -6.18 -26.33 3.15
N TYR A 191 -4.95 -26.82 3.15
CA TYR A 191 -4.63 -28.25 3.18
C TYR A 191 -4.30 -28.74 4.59
N LEU A 192 -4.29 -27.87 5.60
CA LEU A 192 -4.03 -28.23 6.99
C LEU A 192 -5.35 -28.36 7.74
N GLU A 193 -5.65 -29.57 8.22
CA GLU A 193 -6.94 -29.93 8.83
C GLU A 193 -7.36 -28.96 9.94
N HIS A 194 -6.48 -28.66 10.89
CA HIS A 194 -6.79 -27.76 12.00
C HIS A 194 -7.07 -26.32 11.55
N LEU A 195 -6.39 -25.82 10.52
CA LEU A 195 -6.62 -24.46 10.03
C LEU A 195 -7.90 -24.39 9.19
N ALA A 196 -8.17 -25.44 8.41
CA ALA A 196 -9.41 -25.61 7.67
C ALA A 196 -10.62 -25.77 8.60
N GLU A 197 -10.45 -26.41 9.77
CA GLU A 197 -11.49 -26.49 10.81
C GLU A 197 -11.78 -25.11 11.44
N LEU A 198 -10.75 -24.31 11.71
CA LEU A 198 -10.91 -22.99 12.31
C LEU A 198 -11.55 -21.95 11.37
N GLN A 199 -11.20 -22.00 10.08
CA GLN A 199 -11.75 -21.11 9.05
C GLN A 199 -12.24 -21.92 7.84
N PRO A 200 -13.45 -22.52 7.92
CA PRO A 200 -13.90 -23.49 6.93
C PRO A 200 -14.47 -22.88 5.65
N GLU A 201 -14.94 -21.64 5.71
CA GLU A 201 -15.72 -21.00 4.65
C GLU A 201 -15.26 -19.56 4.49
N MET A 202 -15.18 -19.08 3.25
CA MET A 202 -14.99 -17.65 2.98
C MET A 202 -16.19 -16.89 3.55
N PHE A 203 -15.94 -15.75 4.16
CA PHE A 203 -17.01 -14.88 4.66
C PHE A 203 -16.79 -13.42 4.24
N VAL A 204 -17.89 -12.69 4.17
CA VAL A 204 -17.96 -11.29 3.79
C VAL A 204 -18.47 -10.52 5.00
N GLU A 205 -17.62 -9.67 5.55
CA GLU A 205 -18.00 -8.78 6.64
C GLU A 205 -18.75 -7.56 6.13
N VAL A 206 -19.85 -7.26 6.80
CA VAL A 206 -20.70 -6.11 6.51
C VAL A 206 -21.17 -5.45 7.81
N SER A 207 -21.38 -4.14 7.77
CA SER A 207 -22.02 -3.41 8.87
C SER A 207 -23.50 -3.82 9.06
N PRO A 208 -24.09 -3.70 10.26
CA PRO A 208 -25.53 -3.91 10.46
C PRO A 208 -26.41 -3.04 9.56
N ALA A 209 -25.98 -1.82 9.27
CA ALA A 209 -26.70 -0.91 8.37
C ALA A 209 -26.72 -1.43 6.92
N LEU A 210 -25.57 -1.87 6.40
CA LEU A 210 -25.50 -2.47 5.06
C LEU A 210 -26.33 -3.76 5.00
N ALA A 211 -26.25 -4.59 6.03
CA ALA A 211 -27.02 -5.82 6.10
C ALA A 211 -28.54 -5.56 6.06
N ALA A 212 -29.01 -4.55 6.78
CA ALA A 212 -30.42 -4.12 6.72
C ALA A 212 -30.79 -3.56 5.35
N GLU A 213 -29.93 -2.74 4.73
CA GLU A 213 -30.17 -2.14 3.42
C GLU A 213 -30.24 -3.17 2.29
N ARG A 214 -29.36 -4.18 2.30
CA ARG A 214 -29.25 -5.21 1.27
C ARG A 214 -29.95 -6.53 1.61
N GLY A 215 -30.63 -6.60 2.76
CA GLY A 215 -31.31 -7.82 3.21
C GLY A 215 -30.36 -9.00 3.44
N LEU A 216 -29.16 -8.74 3.95
CA LEU A 216 -28.16 -9.76 4.23
C LEU A 216 -28.38 -10.38 5.61
N GLU A 217 -28.57 -11.69 5.66
CA GLU A 217 -28.76 -12.44 6.90
C GLU A 217 -27.41 -12.93 7.45
N HIS A 218 -27.14 -12.67 8.74
CA HIS A 218 -25.92 -13.15 9.40
C HIS A 218 -25.82 -14.69 9.31
N MET A 219 -24.64 -15.20 8.94
CA MET A 219 -24.37 -16.62 8.60
C MET A 219 -25.09 -17.17 7.35
N GLY A 220 -25.96 -16.37 6.72
CA GLY A 220 -26.50 -16.63 5.40
C GLY A 220 -25.44 -16.54 4.31
N TRP A 221 -25.86 -16.67 3.06
CA TRP A 221 -24.98 -16.49 1.90
C TRP A 221 -25.18 -15.11 1.29
N CYS A 222 -24.11 -14.56 0.74
CA CYS A 222 -24.14 -13.43 -0.17
C CYS A 222 -23.13 -13.63 -1.29
N HIS A 223 -23.22 -12.80 -2.30
CA HIS A 223 -22.20 -12.68 -3.33
C HIS A 223 -21.87 -11.22 -3.59
N VAL A 224 -20.60 -10.98 -3.89
CA VAL A 224 -20.03 -9.68 -4.23
C VAL A 224 -19.70 -9.70 -5.71
N VAL A 225 -20.12 -8.65 -6.41
CA VAL A 225 -20.01 -8.53 -7.87
C VAL A 225 -19.33 -7.24 -8.26
N THR A 226 -18.47 -7.33 -9.26
CA THR A 226 -17.85 -6.21 -9.97
C THR A 226 -18.06 -6.37 -11.47
N ALA A 227 -17.58 -5.43 -12.29
CA ALA A 227 -17.62 -5.56 -13.75
C ALA A 227 -16.85 -6.80 -14.27
N ARG A 228 -15.98 -7.40 -13.45
CA ARG A 228 -15.08 -8.49 -13.85
C ARG A 228 -15.64 -9.87 -13.50
N SER A 229 -16.20 -10.03 -12.31
CA SER A 229 -16.62 -11.33 -11.81
C SER A 229 -17.57 -11.20 -10.62
N VAL A 230 -18.00 -12.36 -10.12
CA VAL A 230 -18.80 -12.51 -8.91
C VAL A 230 -18.23 -13.63 -8.05
N VAL A 231 -18.08 -13.36 -6.75
CA VAL A 231 -17.60 -14.32 -5.73
C VAL A 231 -18.61 -14.44 -4.60
N GLU A 232 -18.71 -15.61 -3.97
CA GLU A 232 -19.63 -15.83 -2.85
C GLU A 232 -18.92 -16.10 -1.52
N GLY A 233 -19.62 -15.79 -0.43
CA GLY A 233 -19.18 -16.08 0.92
C GLY A 233 -20.32 -16.00 1.93
N ARG A 234 -20.06 -16.51 3.13
CA ARG A 234 -20.96 -16.38 4.28
C ARG A 234 -21.03 -14.94 4.75
N VAL A 235 -22.20 -14.45 5.13
CA VAL A 235 -22.34 -13.10 5.67
C VAL A 235 -21.89 -13.07 7.13
N LEU A 236 -20.95 -12.19 7.47
CA LEU A 236 -20.62 -11.87 8.85
C LEU A 236 -21.03 -10.42 9.17
N VAL A 237 -22.27 -10.25 9.64
CA VAL A 237 -22.75 -8.95 10.12
C VAL A 237 -22.03 -8.59 11.42
N THR A 238 -21.35 -7.44 11.45
CA THR A 238 -20.54 -7.03 12.62
C THR A 238 -20.45 -5.50 12.77
N GLU A 239 -20.48 -5.01 14.01
CA GLU A 239 -20.29 -3.59 14.35
C GLU A 239 -18.85 -3.09 14.18
N ARG A 240 -17.89 -3.99 13.93
CA ARG A 240 -16.50 -3.64 13.62
C ARG A 240 -16.39 -2.86 12.32
N LEU A 241 -17.25 -3.13 11.35
CA LEU A 241 -17.40 -2.33 10.14
C LEU A 241 -18.48 -1.27 10.38
N ARG A 242 -18.10 -0.02 10.18
CA ARG A 242 -19.00 1.13 10.31
C ARG A 242 -19.12 1.85 8.98
N PRO A 243 -20.34 2.24 8.57
CA PRO A 243 -20.49 3.13 7.43
C PRO A 243 -19.81 4.47 7.71
N LEU A 244 -19.23 5.06 6.68
CA LEU A 244 -18.63 6.39 6.75
C LEU A 244 -19.58 7.44 6.19
N LYS A 245 -19.40 8.70 6.59
CA LYS A 245 -20.12 9.84 6.01
C LYS A 245 -19.12 10.65 5.18
N VAL A 246 -19.30 10.64 3.87
CA VAL A 246 -18.42 11.34 2.91
C VAL A 246 -19.32 12.08 1.92
N GLU A 247 -19.08 13.38 1.71
CA GLU A 247 -19.91 14.23 0.84
C GLU A 247 -21.42 14.17 1.14
N GLY A 248 -21.80 14.07 2.41
CA GLY A 248 -23.20 13.94 2.83
C GLY A 248 -23.85 12.58 2.51
N ARG A 249 -23.12 11.65 1.87
CA ARG A 249 -23.55 10.29 1.54
C ARG A 249 -23.06 9.28 2.59
N THR A 250 -23.80 8.19 2.76
CA THR A 250 -23.34 7.04 3.54
C THR A 250 -22.49 6.15 2.65
N VAL A 251 -21.27 5.83 3.07
CA VAL A 251 -20.40 4.85 2.40
C VAL A 251 -20.45 3.57 3.17
N HIS A 252 -20.93 2.52 2.51
CA HIS A 252 -20.82 1.18 3.05
C HIS A 252 -19.53 0.53 2.55
N GLN A 253 -18.92 -0.24 3.45
CA GLN A 253 -17.72 -1.01 3.18
C GLN A 253 -18.05 -2.49 3.31
N VAL A 254 -17.46 -3.28 2.42
CA VAL A 254 -17.50 -4.73 2.39
C VAL A 254 -16.07 -5.22 2.60
N TRP A 255 -15.87 -6.15 3.52
CA TRP A 255 -14.56 -6.75 3.73
C TRP A 255 -14.62 -8.24 3.46
N MET A 256 -13.58 -8.80 2.83
CA MET A 256 -13.45 -10.24 2.68
C MET A 256 -11.99 -10.71 2.73
N PRO A 257 -11.73 -11.93 3.24
CA PRO A 257 -10.41 -12.52 3.21
C PRO A 257 -10.11 -13.11 1.81
N TYR A 258 -8.86 -13.08 1.36
CA TYR A 258 -8.47 -13.55 0.01
C TYR A 258 -7.85 -14.97 0.02
N HIS A 259 -8.24 -15.81 0.97
CA HIS A 259 -7.55 -17.07 1.25
C HIS A 259 -8.10 -18.30 0.52
N TRP A 260 -9.23 -18.20 -0.18
CA TRP A 260 -9.91 -19.35 -0.80
C TRP A 260 -9.58 -19.52 -2.28
N GLY A 261 -9.94 -20.69 -2.79
CA GLY A 261 -9.74 -21.12 -4.17
C GLY A 261 -10.28 -22.54 -4.37
N SER A 262 -10.07 -23.09 -5.57
CA SER A 262 -10.72 -24.33 -6.01
C SER A 262 -10.19 -25.63 -5.39
N GLY A 263 -8.96 -25.63 -4.86
CA GLY A 263 -8.29 -26.82 -4.30
C GLY A 263 -7.93 -26.69 -2.82
N GLY A 264 -8.13 -27.74 -2.02
CA GLY A 264 -7.93 -27.75 -0.57
C GLY A 264 -8.97 -28.61 0.14
N LEU A 265 -8.81 -28.79 1.46
CA LEU A 265 -9.85 -29.39 2.31
C LEU A 265 -11.08 -28.47 2.39
N VAL A 266 -10.82 -27.16 2.39
CA VAL A 266 -11.83 -26.11 2.27
C VAL A 266 -11.66 -25.37 0.95
N LYS A 267 -12.78 -25.08 0.30
CA LYS A 267 -12.85 -24.52 -1.06
C LYS A 267 -13.72 -23.27 -1.06
N GLY A 268 -13.51 -22.43 -2.06
CA GLY A 268 -14.28 -21.20 -2.26
C GLY A 268 -13.75 -20.46 -3.48
N ASP A 269 -14.25 -19.26 -3.70
CA ASP A 269 -13.81 -18.42 -4.79
C ASP A 269 -12.50 -17.70 -4.47
N SER A 270 -11.86 -17.19 -5.51
CA SER A 270 -10.69 -16.31 -5.42
C SER A 270 -11.19 -14.87 -5.35
N ALA A 271 -10.93 -14.17 -4.24
CA ALA A 271 -11.29 -12.75 -4.13
C ALA A 271 -10.56 -11.87 -5.16
N ASN A 272 -9.43 -12.34 -5.71
CA ASN A 272 -8.71 -11.63 -6.77
C ASN A 272 -9.53 -11.52 -8.06
N ASP A 273 -10.53 -12.37 -8.26
CA ASP A 273 -11.39 -12.31 -9.45
C ASP A 273 -12.23 -11.03 -9.48
N LEU A 274 -12.35 -10.32 -8.34
CA LEU A 274 -13.05 -9.05 -8.24
C LEU A 274 -12.21 -7.83 -8.62
N PHE A 275 -10.87 -7.91 -8.63
CA PHE A 275 -10.00 -6.75 -8.83
C PHE A 275 -9.60 -6.55 -10.29
N GLY A 276 -9.61 -5.29 -10.73
CA GLY A 276 -9.00 -4.90 -12.00
C GLY A 276 -7.48 -4.83 -11.91
N ILE A 277 -6.81 -4.86 -13.05
CA ILE A 277 -5.36 -4.72 -13.15
C ILE A 277 -5.02 -3.25 -13.41
N THR A 278 -4.88 -2.50 -12.32
CA THR A 278 -4.27 -1.17 -12.31
C THR A 278 -3.10 -1.19 -11.34
N LEU A 279 -1.95 -0.63 -11.74
CA LEU A 279 -0.70 -0.74 -11.01
C LEU A 279 -0.16 0.62 -10.55
N ASP A 280 0.51 0.60 -9.41
CA ASP A 280 1.36 1.68 -8.93
C ASP A 280 2.45 2.03 -9.98
N PRO A 281 2.69 3.33 -10.27
CA PRO A 281 3.61 3.74 -11.32
C PRO A 281 5.09 3.44 -11.04
N ASN A 282 5.48 3.29 -9.78
CA ASN A 282 6.87 3.14 -9.37
C ASN A 282 7.29 1.66 -9.32
N VAL A 283 6.45 0.81 -8.76
CA VAL A 283 6.78 -0.61 -8.48
C VAL A 283 5.86 -1.61 -9.17
N LEU A 284 4.87 -1.14 -9.93
CA LEU A 284 3.95 -1.98 -10.70
C LEU A 284 3.17 -2.99 -9.84
N ILE A 285 2.91 -2.65 -8.57
CA ILE A 285 2.07 -3.46 -7.69
C ILE A 285 0.60 -3.14 -7.96
N GLN A 286 -0.22 -4.18 -8.10
CA GLN A 286 -1.65 -4.07 -8.34
C GLN A 286 -2.42 -3.50 -7.14
N GLU A 287 -3.35 -2.59 -7.41
CA GLU A 287 -4.35 -2.14 -6.45
C GLU A 287 -5.29 -3.30 -6.07
N SER A 288 -5.19 -3.73 -4.81
CA SER A 288 -5.91 -4.89 -4.27
C SER A 288 -6.46 -4.61 -2.87
N LYS A 289 -6.52 -3.33 -2.48
CA LYS A 289 -7.02 -2.86 -1.19
C LYS A 289 -8.26 -2.03 -1.35
N VAL A 290 -8.47 -1.40 -2.51
CA VAL A 290 -9.68 -0.64 -2.78
C VAL A 290 -10.23 -1.02 -4.16
N GLY A 291 -11.51 -1.42 -4.18
CA GLY A 291 -12.31 -1.50 -5.39
C GLY A 291 -13.75 -1.15 -5.05
N THR A 292 -14.57 -0.94 -6.07
CA THR A 292 -16.02 -0.78 -5.88
C THR A 292 -16.75 -2.08 -6.19
N CYS A 293 -17.90 -2.31 -5.58
CA CYS A 293 -18.71 -3.49 -5.83
C CYS A 293 -20.19 -3.23 -5.54
N ASP A 294 -21.01 -4.19 -5.93
CA ASP A 294 -22.29 -4.43 -5.28
C ASP A 294 -22.23 -5.73 -4.45
N VAL A 295 -23.13 -5.85 -3.48
CA VAL A 295 -23.32 -7.06 -2.68
C VAL A 295 -24.80 -7.42 -2.64
N GLN A 296 -25.09 -8.69 -2.91
CA GLN A 296 -26.45 -9.22 -3.04
C GLN A 296 -26.64 -10.46 -2.16
N PRO A 297 -27.84 -10.67 -1.59
CA PRO A 297 -28.12 -11.86 -0.79
C PRO A 297 -28.17 -13.12 -1.66
N GLY A 298 -27.86 -14.25 -1.03
CA GLY A 298 -27.87 -15.57 -1.68
C GLY A 298 -26.55 -15.93 -2.36
N ARG A 299 -26.52 -17.17 -2.85
CA ARG A 299 -25.37 -17.72 -3.58
C ARG A 299 -25.22 -17.11 -4.96
N ARG A 300 -24.00 -17.05 -5.47
CA ARG A 300 -23.74 -16.54 -6.81
C ARG A 300 -24.28 -17.50 -7.88
N PRO A 301 -24.67 -17.00 -9.06
CA PRO A 301 -24.90 -17.86 -10.22
C PRO A 301 -23.61 -18.56 -10.66
N THR A 302 -23.75 -19.65 -11.42
CA THR A 302 -22.63 -20.45 -11.94
C THR A 302 -22.77 -20.73 -13.44
N GLY A 303 -21.67 -21.09 -14.10
CA GLY A 303 -21.67 -21.45 -15.52
C GLY A 303 -22.16 -20.32 -16.43
N ALA A 304 -23.08 -20.62 -17.36
CA ALA A 304 -23.63 -19.62 -18.28
C ALA A 304 -24.41 -18.51 -17.56
N ALA A 305 -25.13 -18.83 -16.48
CA ALA A 305 -25.89 -17.85 -15.72
C ALA A 305 -24.99 -16.84 -15.00
N MET A 306 -23.78 -17.23 -14.60
CA MET A 306 -22.80 -16.30 -14.04
C MET A 306 -22.36 -15.26 -15.07
N ARG A 307 -22.06 -15.69 -16.29
CA ARG A 307 -21.62 -14.78 -17.35
C ARG A 307 -22.71 -13.77 -17.70
N GLN A 308 -23.94 -14.25 -17.89
CA GLN A 308 -25.09 -13.37 -18.12
C GLN A 308 -25.29 -12.38 -16.96
N TYR A 309 -25.16 -12.85 -15.71
CA TYR A 309 -25.29 -11.98 -14.54
C TYR A 309 -24.25 -10.86 -14.52
N VAL A 310 -22.99 -11.15 -14.83
CA VAL A 310 -21.93 -10.13 -14.91
C VAL A 310 -22.17 -9.20 -16.11
N GLU A 311 -22.57 -9.73 -17.27
CA GLU A 311 -22.93 -8.94 -18.47
C GLU A 311 -24.08 -7.95 -18.21
N GLU A 312 -25.07 -8.34 -17.39
CA GLU A 312 -26.15 -7.45 -16.98
C GLU A 312 -25.63 -6.29 -16.10
N TYR A 313 -24.65 -6.53 -15.22
CA TYR A 313 -24.00 -5.46 -14.46
C TYR A 313 -23.15 -4.54 -15.33
N THR A 314 -22.33 -5.10 -16.24
CA THR A 314 -21.48 -4.28 -17.11
C THR A 314 -22.32 -3.44 -18.07
N SER A 315 -23.42 -3.98 -18.60
CA SER A 315 -24.40 -3.24 -19.41
C SER A 315 -25.04 -2.09 -18.62
N ARG A 316 -25.46 -2.33 -17.38
CA ARG A 316 -26.01 -1.27 -16.51
C ARG A 316 -24.98 -0.19 -16.17
N ALA A 317 -23.72 -0.59 -16.01
CA ALA A 317 -22.61 0.30 -15.67
C ALA A 317 -22.05 1.06 -16.88
N GLY A 318 -22.55 0.81 -18.10
CA GLY A 318 -22.00 1.40 -19.32
C GLY A 318 -20.58 0.91 -19.66
N VAL A 319 -20.15 -0.22 -19.11
CA VAL A 319 -18.80 -0.79 -19.32
C VAL A 319 -18.82 -1.79 -20.50
N THR A 320 -19.60 -1.49 -21.54
CA THR A 320 -19.75 -2.36 -22.72
C THR A 320 -18.89 -1.86 -23.87
N ASP A 321 -18.11 -2.77 -24.47
CA ASP A 321 -17.38 -2.62 -25.73
C ASP A 321 -16.49 -1.37 -25.85
N ALA A 322 -15.22 -1.52 -25.45
CA ALA A 322 -14.01 -0.90 -26.01
C ALA A 322 -13.93 0.64 -26.21
N GLU A 323 -14.89 1.44 -25.80
CA GLU A 323 -14.73 2.90 -25.67
C GLU A 323 -14.41 3.23 -24.22
N TYR A 324 -13.13 3.08 -23.85
CA TYR A 324 -12.64 3.75 -22.65
C TYR A 324 -12.75 5.25 -22.92
N PRO A 325 -13.62 6.00 -22.21
CA PRO A 325 -13.63 7.45 -22.36
C PRO A 325 -12.19 7.95 -22.13
N PRO A 326 -11.71 8.95 -22.91
CA PRO A 326 -10.46 9.60 -22.57
C PRO A 326 -10.57 10.05 -21.12
N ILE A 327 -9.49 9.91 -20.35
CA ILE A 327 -9.46 10.44 -18.98
C ILE A 327 -9.54 11.95 -19.14
N VAL A 328 -10.75 12.50 -19.07
CA VAL A 328 -10.98 13.95 -19.10
C VAL A 328 -10.65 14.45 -17.70
N THR A 329 -9.39 14.85 -17.51
CA THR A 329 -8.87 15.35 -16.23
C THR A 329 -9.29 16.80 -15.96
N VAL A 330 -9.87 17.49 -16.95
CA VAL A 330 -10.39 18.86 -16.87
C VAL A 330 -11.49 19.06 -17.92
N SER A 331 -12.57 19.80 -17.62
CA SER A 331 -13.54 20.20 -18.66
C SER A 331 -12.90 21.15 -19.66
N ASP A 332 -13.27 21.06 -20.94
CA ASP A 332 -12.79 21.97 -22.01
C ASP A 332 -12.98 23.46 -21.65
N ASP A 333 -14.00 23.77 -20.84
CA ASP A 333 -14.31 25.11 -20.32
C ASP A 333 -13.22 25.70 -19.40
N ILE A 334 -12.36 24.87 -18.80
CA ILE A 334 -11.25 25.33 -17.94
C ILE A 334 -9.97 25.52 -18.75
N VAL A 335 -9.80 24.76 -19.84
CA VAL A 335 -8.65 24.89 -20.75
C VAL A 335 -8.70 26.24 -21.47
N THR A 336 -9.89 26.63 -21.94
CA THR A 336 -10.16 27.91 -22.61
C THR A 336 -9.96 29.13 -21.70
N ALA A 337 -10.14 28.99 -20.38
CA ALA A 337 -9.89 30.07 -19.43
C ALA A 337 -8.38 30.34 -19.19
N SER A 338 -7.49 29.41 -19.55
CA SER A 338 -6.04 29.61 -19.40
C SER A 338 -5.40 30.23 -20.65
N GLU A 339 -6.00 30.04 -21.84
CA GLU A 339 -5.53 30.64 -23.10
C GLU A 339 -5.82 32.15 -23.20
N ASP A 340 -6.81 32.66 -22.46
CA ASP A 340 -7.22 34.08 -22.50
C ASP A 340 -6.34 35.03 -21.64
N THR A 341 -5.24 34.53 -21.07
CA THR A 341 -4.32 35.34 -20.22
C THR A 341 -2.94 35.59 -20.81
N GLY A 342 -2.71 35.31 -22.11
CA GLY A 342 -1.39 35.44 -22.72
C GLY A 342 -1.37 36.12 -24.09
N THR A 343 -1.44 37.46 -24.13
CA THR A 343 -0.73 38.29 -25.13
C THR A 343 -0.81 39.77 -24.74
N GLN A 344 0.16 40.24 -23.94
CA GLN A 344 0.64 41.61 -24.04
C GLN A 344 2.08 41.51 -24.53
N GLU A 345 2.26 41.76 -25.83
CA GLU A 345 3.58 41.99 -26.43
C GLU A 345 4.10 43.35 -25.92
N GLU A 346 5.25 43.35 -25.25
CA GLU A 346 6.05 44.57 -25.00
C GLU A 346 6.84 44.89 -26.28
N GLU A 347 6.43 45.96 -26.97
CA GLU A 347 7.30 46.74 -27.85
C GLU A 347 8.17 47.65 -26.96
N ASP A 348 9.48 47.40 -26.93
CA ASP A 348 10.45 48.39 -26.44
C ASP A 348 11.33 48.84 -27.61
N ASP A 349 11.08 50.08 -28.04
CA ASP A 349 11.96 50.94 -28.83
C ASP A 349 13.00 51.63 -27.91
N GLU A 350 14.20 51.84 -28.48
CA GLU A 350 15.39 52.61 -28.03
C GLU A 350 16.43 51.97 -27.08
#